data_AF-A0A535YHJ0-F1
#
_entry.id   AF-A0A535YHJ0-F1
#
_cell.length_a   1.000
_cell.length_b   1.000
_cell.length_c   1.000
_cell.angle_alpha   90.00
_cell.angle_beta   90.00
_cell.angle_gamma   90.00
#
_symmetry.space_group_name_H-M   'P 1'
#
loop_
_entity.id
_entity.type
_entity.pdbx_description
1 polymer ?
#
loop_
_entity_poly.entity_id
_entity_poly.type
_entity_poly.pdbx_seq_one_letter_code
_entity_poly.pdbx_strand_id
1 'polypeptide(L)'
;MRRAWTLDLMRRSPDGRYGVIEALIVRSIEEARSRGITEVSLGMTPRIITSPDAAHGFESAWRAMYWGLDRFQRSRTLHRFKEKFGPRWEDRFLVVPSMSILPEVMVALVRAHVPPLSVTATWLRSRLSPRRPEAGRRALA
;
A
#
# COMPACT_ATOMS: atom_id res chain seq x y z
N MET A 1 -14.79 20.05 10.08
CA MET A 1 -14.00 19.12 9.24
C MET A 1 -12.51 19.42 9.45
N ARG A 2 -11.66 18.41 9.70
CA ARG A 2 -10.21 18.62 9.78
C ARG A 2 -9.68 19.02 8.40
N ARG A 3 -8.84 20.06 8.32
CA ARG A 3 -8.10 20.42 7.11
C ARG A 3 -6.84 19.57 7.03
N ALA A 4 -6.92 18.45 6.32
CA ALA A 4 -5.84 17.49 6.18
C ALA A 4 -5.68 17.05 4.72
N TRP A 5 -4.45 16.69 4.34
CA TRP A 5 -4.14 16.02 3.07
C TRP A 5 -3.77 14.57 3.30
N THR A 6 -4.00 13.72 2.30
CA THR A 6 -3.53 12.33 2.30
C THR A 6 -2.70 12.10 1.07
N LEU A 7 -1.47 11.61 1.26
CA LEU A 7 -0.63 11.13 0.18
C LEU A 7 -1.00 9.67 -0.09
N ASP A 8 -1.65 9.43 -1.23
CA ASP A 8 -2.15 8.11 -1.60
C ASP A 8 -1.17 7.36 -2.51
N LEU A 9 -1.07 7.77 -3.79
CA LEU A 9 -0.26 7.07 -4.77
C LEU A 9 1.16 7.66 -4.87
N MET A 10 2.16 6.82 -4.57
CA MET A 10 3.57 7.14 -4.78
C MET A 10 4.14 6.20 -5.84
N ARG A 11 4.46 6.74 -7.03
CA ARG A 11 5.05 5.97 -8.14
C ARG A 11 6.52 6.33 -8.30
N ARG A 12 7.38 5.31 -8.29
CA ARG A 12 8.81 5.47 -8.60
C ARG A 12 9.05 5.15 -10.07
N SER A 13 9.87 5.96 -10.73
CA SER A 13 10.40 5.62 -12.05
C SER A 13 11.37 4.43 -11.93
N PRO A 14 11.38 3.47 -12.89
CA PRO A 14 12.35 2.37 -12.91
C PRO A 14 13.81 2.86 -12.84
N ASP A 15 14.10 3.96 -13.54
CA ASP A 15 15.43 4.58 -13.59
C ASP A 15 15.60 5.70 -12.53
N GLY A 16 14.67 5.78 -11.58
CA GLY A 16 14.63 6.82 -10.57
C GLY A 16 15.72 6.67 -9.51
N ARG A 17 16.44 7.77 -9.24
CA ARG A 17 17.42 7.86 -8.14
C ARG A 17 16.80 7.57 -6.78
N TYR A 18 17.60 7.01 -5.87
CA TYR A 18 17.20 6.86 -4.46
C TYR A 18 16.97 8.23 -3.83
N GLY A 19 16.02 8.34 -2.89
CA GLY A 19 15.70 9.60 -2.22
C GLY A 19 14.64 10.46 -2.91
N VAL A 20 14.25 10.16 -4.17
CA VAL A 20 13.25 10.98 -4.90
C VAL A 20 11.89 10.96 -4.21
N ILE A 21 11.43 9.80 -3.73
CA ILE A 21 10.14 9.72 -3.02
C ILE A 21 10.21 10.49 -1.71
N GLU A 22 11.32 10.37 -0.96
CA GLU A 22 11.53 11.16 0.25
C GLU A 22 11.47 12.66 -0.02
N ALA A 23 12.16 13.14 -1.06
CA ALA A 23 12.15 14.54 -1.45
C ALA A 23 10.73 15.01 -1.86
N LEU A 24 9.98 14.19 -2.60
CA LEU A 24 8.61 14.51 -3.00
C LEU A 24 7.64 14.55 -1.81
N ILE A 25 7.81 13.69 -0.81
CA ILE A 25 7.03 13.73 0.43
C ILE A 25 7.31 15.02 1.19
N VAL A 26 8.59 15.36 1.41
CA VAL A 26 8.97 16.61 2.10
C VAL A 26 8.40 17.82 1.38
N ARG A 27 8.54 17.88 0.05
CA ARG A 27 7.98 18.98 -0.74
C ARG A 27 6.47 19.07 -0.65
N SER A 28 5.77 17.93 -0.60
CA SER A 28 4.32 17.89 -0.44
C SER A 28 3.88 18.41 0.95
N ILE A 29 4.66 18.11 2.00
CA ILE A 29 4.41 18.62 3.35
C ILE A 29 4.62 20.14 3.42
N GLU A 30 5.69 20.65 2.80
CA GLU A 30 5.94 22.10 2.69
C GLU A 30 4.81 22.83 1.97
N GLU A 31 4.32 22.25 0.87
CA GLU A 31 3.20 22.81 0.11
C GLU A 31 1.87 22.73 0.86
N ALA A 32 1.63 21.66 1.62
CA ALA A 32 0.47 21.58 2.50
C ALA A 32 0.52 22.72 3.54
N ARG A 33 1.70 22.93 4.14
CA ARG A 33 1.92 23.99 5.13
C ARG A 33 1.68 25.39 4.54
N SER A 34 2.18 25.67 3.32
CA SER A 34 1.99 26.97 2.66
C SER A 34 0.51 27.31 2.42
N ARG A 35 -0.34 26.28 2.30
CA ARG A 35 -1.79 26.39 2.12
C ARG A 35 -2.59 26.37 3.44
N GLY A 36 -1.91 26.38 4.59
CA GLY A 36 -2.56 26.34 5.90
C GLY A 36 -3.17 24.98 6.27
N ILE A 37 -2.71 23.90 5.63
CA ILE A 37 -3.06 22.53 6.03
C ILE A 37 -2.20 22.13 7.23
N THR A 38 -2.84 21.65 8.29
CA THR A 38 -2.18 21.34 9.56
C THR A 38 -1.80 19.88 9.71
N GLU A 39 -2.30 19.00 8.83
CA GLU A 39 -2.11 17.56 8.92
C GLU A 39 -1.91 16.94 7.53
N VAL A 40 -0.90 16.08 7.40
CA VAL A 40 -0.65 15.28 6.21
C VAL A 40 -0.57 13.81 6.61
N SER A 41 -1.48 13.00 6.11
CA SER A 41 -1.47 11.55 6.28
C SER A 41 -0.57 10.90 5.24
N LEU A 42 0.36 10.07 5.70
CA LEU A 42 1.20 9.22 4.85
C LEU A 42 0.53 7.87 4.54
N GLY A 43 -0.74 7.71 4.93
CA GLY A 43 -1.48 6.45 4.85
C GLY A 43 -1.10 5.45 5.95
N MET A 44 -1.79 4.32 5.98
CA MET A 44 -1.64 3.32 7.04
C MET A 44 -0.41 2.43 6.82
N THR A 45 0.07 1.81 7.90
CA THR A 45 1.02 0.69 7.84
C THR A 45 0.51 -0.45 8.70
N PRO A 46 0.48 -1.68 8.18
CA PRO A 46 0.14 -2.83 9.00
C PRO A 46 1.10 -2.97 10.18
N ARG A 47 0.53 -2.95 11.39
CA ARG A 47 1.21 -3.27 12.64
C ARG A 47 0.38 -4.33 13.36
N ILE A 48 1.04 -5.37 13.86
CA ILE A 48 0.37 -6.35 14.73
C ILE A 48 0.31 -5.71 16.11
N ILE A 49 -0.91 -5.46 16.60
CA ILE A 49 -1.16 -5.08 17.98
C ILE A 49 -1.36 -6.41 18.73
N THR A 50 -0.37 -6.84 19.50
CA THR A 50 -0.51 -7.95 20.45
C THR A 50 -1.28 -7.43 21.65
N SER A 51 -2.53 -7.86 21.80
CA SER A 51 -3.31 -7.61 23.02
C SER A 51 -3.05 -8.76 24.00
N PRO A 52 -2.71 -8.49 25.28
CA PRO A 52 -2.45 -9.53 26.28
C PRO A 52 -3.64 -10.47 26.51
N ASP A 53 -4.88 -9.98 26.32
CA ASP A 53 -6.13 -10.68 26.64
C ASP A 53 -6.78 -11.38 25.43
N ALA A 54 -6.14 -11.41 24.27
CA ALA A 54 -6.69 -12.08 23.09
C ALA A 54 -6.56 -13.60 23.24
N ALA A 55 -7.70 -14.30 23.23
CA ALA A 55 -7.77 -15.77 23.27
C ALA A 55 -6.74 -16.41 22.31
N HIS A 56 -5.76 -17.11 22.88
CA HIS A 56 -4.53 -17.56 22.19
C HIS A 56 -4.77 -18.37 20.90
N GLY A 57 -5.93 -19.01 20.74
CA GLY A 57 -6.31 -19.74 19.52
C GLY A 57 -6.71 -18.87 18.33
N PHE A 58 -7.36 -17.72 18.57
CA PHE A 58 -7.73 -16.80 17.51
C PHE A 58 -6.49 -16.04 17.04
N GLU A 59 -5.70 -15.55 17.99
CA GLU A 59 -4.49 -14.76 17.71
C GLU A 59 -3.48 -15.53 16.84
N SER A 60 -3.33 -16.84 17.04
CA SER A 60 -2.43 -17.70 16.26
C SER A 60 -2.89 -17.89 14.81
N ALA A 61 -4.20 -18.05 14.55
CA ALA A 61 -4.76 -18.09 13.20
C ALA A 61 -4.60 -16.75 12.47
N TRP A 62 -4.81 -15.63 13.17
CA TRP A 62 -4.54 -14.29 12.64
C TRP A 62 -3.07 -14.09 12.33
N ARG A 63 -2.19 -14.52 13.23
CA ARG A 63 -0.74 -14.48 13.05
C ARG A 63 -0.37 -15.26 11.79
N ALA A 64 -0.85 -16.49 11.63
CA ALA A 64 -0.58 -17.31 10.44
C ALA A 64 -1.07 -16.67 9.14
N MET A 65 -2.29 -16.11 9.13
CA MET A 65 -2.81 -15.32 8.01
C MET A 65 -1.98 -14.06 7.74
N TYR A 66 -1.49 -13.40 8.80
CA TYR A 66 -0.62 -12.21 8.72
C TYR A 66 0.77 -12.50 8.15
N TRP A 67 1.39 -13.62 8.55
CA TRP A 67 2.74 -13.98 8.12
C TRP A 67 2.75 -14.60 6.72
N GLY A 68 1.67 -15.24 6.29
CA GLY A 68 1.56 -15.88 4.98
C GLY A 68 1.48 -14.93 3.79
N LEU A 69 1.15 -13.65 4.01
CA LEU A 69 1.15 -12.64 2.95
C LEU A 69 2.54 -11.96 2.87
N ASP A 70 3.31 -12.31 1.83
CA ASP A 70 4.60 -11.67 1.41
C ASP A 70 4.54 -10.11 1.41
N ARG A 71 3.32 -9.57 1.28
CA ARG A 71 3.01 -8.14 1.37
C ARG A 71 3.31 -7.50 2.73
N PHE A 72 3.37 -8.27 3.82
CA PHE A 72 3.61 -7.74 5.18
C PHE A 72 5.09 -7.70 5.59
N GLN A 73 5.99 -8.50 5.01
CA GLN A 73 7.42 -8.24 5.19
C GLN A 73 7.80 -6.84 4.65
N ARG A 74 7.14 -6.42 3.55
CA ARG A 74 7.22 -5.04 3.04
C ARG A 74 6.64 -4.00 4.01
N SER A 75 5.72 -4.37 4.92
CA SER A 75 5.12 -3.41 5.86
C SER A 75 6.10 -2.93 6.91
N ARG A 76 7.04 -3.78 7.38
CA ARG A 76 8.11 -3.36 8.31
C ARG A 76 9.03 -2.34 7.66
N THR A 77 9.40 -2.57 6.41
CA THR A 77 10.19 -1.62 5.61
C THR A 77 9.42 -0.33 5.35
N LEU A 78 8.12 -0.41 5.06
CA LEU A 78 7.27 0.76 4.85
C LEU A 78 7.07 1.58 6.14
N HIS A 79 6.92 0.91 7.28
CA HIS A 79 6.82 1.56 8.59
C HIS A 79 8.10 2.34 8.90
N ARG A 80 9.28 1.70 8.79
CA ARG A 80 10.59 2.37 8.95
C ARG A 80 10.80 3.49 7.93
N PHE A 81 10.31 3.32 6.70
CA PHE A 81 10.36 4.37 5.70
C PHE A 81 9.57 5.61 6.13
N LYS A 82 8.36 5.43 6.67
CA LYS A 82 7.52 6.53 7.16
C LYS A 82 8.04 7.16 8.45
N GLU A 83 8.72 6.40 9.29
CA GLU A 83 9.33 6.89 10.53
C GLU A 83 10.34 8.02 10.29
N LYS A 84 11.02 8.03 9.13
CA LYS A 84 11.96 9.09 8.72
C LYS A 84 11.38 10.51 8.75
N PHE A 85 10.06 10.65 8.66
CA PHE A 85 9.37 11.94 8.62
C PHE A 85 8.85 12.41 9.99
N GLY A 86 9.15 11.68 11.08
CA GLY A 86 8.68 11.98 12.43
C GLY A 86 7.15 12.03 12.58
N PRO A 87 6.38 11.07 12.04
CA PRO A 87 4.93 11.12 12.10
C PRO A 87 4.40 10.86 13.52
N ARG A 88 3.25 11.44 13.83
CA ARG A 88 2.43 10.98 14.96
C ARG A 88 1.64 9.75 14.52
N TRP A 89 1.89 8.62 15.16
CA TRP A 89 1.17 7.38 14.88
C TRP A 89 -0.24 7.41 15.48
N GLU A 90 -1.22 6.99 14.69
CA GLU A 90 -2.59 6.78 15.13
C GLU A 90 -3.05 5.38 14.73
N ASP A 91 -3.64 4.67 15.69
CA ASP A 91 -4.21 3.35 15.44
C ASP A 91 -5.51 3.47 14.63
N ARG A 92 -5.79 2.43 13.85
CA ARG A 92 -7.00 2.28 13.05
C ARG A 92 -7.58 0.91 13.33
N PHE A 93 -8.87 0.88 13.65
CA PHE A 93 -9.56 -0.32 14.09
C PHE A 93 -10.61 -0.73 13.06
N LEU A 94 -10.76 -2.05 12.88
CA LEU A 94 -11.88 -2.63 12.16
C LEU A 94 -12.99 -2.92 13.19
N VAL A 95 -14.12 -2.22 13.08
CA VAL A 95 -15.28 -2.43 13.96
C VAL A 95 -16.26 -3.36 13.26
N VAL A 96 -16.60 -4.46 13.91
CA VAL A 96 -17.59 -5.43 13.41
C VAL A 96 -18.73 -5.58 14.43
N PRO A 97 -19.99 -5.80 13.98
CA PRO A 97 -21.12 -5.96 14.89
C PRO A 97 -20.99 -7.15 15.84
N SER A 98 -20.36 -8.24 15.39
CA SER A 98 -20.08 -9.43 16.19
C SER A 98 -18.85 -10.16 15.67
N MET A 99 -18.19 -10.94 16.53
CA MET A 99 -17.03 -11.75 16.16
C MET A 99 -17.37 -12.86 15.15
N SER A 100 -18.64 -13.29 15.09
CA SER A 100 -19.12 -14.31 14.15
C SER A 100 -19.06 -13.85 12.69
N ILE A 101 -19.18 -12.55 12.42
CA ILE A 101 -19.19 -11.96 11.07
C ILE A 101 -17.76 -11.67 10.58
N LEU A 102 -16.79 -11.66 11.49
CA LEU A 102 -15.41 -11.29 11.19
C LEU A 102 -14.75 -12.13 10.07
N PRO A 103 -14.94 -13.46 9.98
CA PRO A 103 -14.40 -14.24 8.86
C PRO A 103 -14.92 -13.78 7.49
N GLU A 104 -16.21 -13.47 7.38
CA GLU A 104 -16.82 -12.99 6.13
C GLU A 104 -16.27 -11.62 5.73
N VAL A 105 -16.18 -10.69 6.69
CA VAL A 105 -15.57 -9.37 6.49
C VAL A 105 -14.13 -9.49 6.03
N MET A 106 -13.36 -10.43 6.59
CA MET A 106 -11.98 -10.67 6.18
C MET A 106 -11.87 -11.19 4.75
N VAL A 107 -12.73 -12.13 4.35
CA VAL A 107 -12.77 -12.60 2.96
C VAL A 107 -13.13 -11.45 2.01
N ALA A 108 -14.09 -10.60 2.37
CA ALA A 108 -14.47 -9.43 1.58
C ALA A 108 -13.30 -8.43 1.43
N LEU A 109 -12.59 -8.13 2.53
CA LEU A 109 -11.42 -7.26 2.51
C LEU A 109 -10.30 -7.81 1.61
N VAL A 110 -10.02 -9.12 1.68
CA VAL A 110 -9.03 -9.76 0.81
C VAL A 110 -9.45 -9.63 -0.66
N ARG A 111 -10.71 -9.94 -1.00
CA ARG A 111 -11.23 -9.81 -2.38
C ARG A 111 -11.20 -8.39 -2.91
N ALA A 112 -11.37 -7.39 -2.06
CA ALA A 112 -11.32 -5.98 -2.45
C ALA A 112 -9.89 -5.49 -2.74
N HIS A 113 -8.87 -6.03 -2.04
CA HIS A 113 -7.49 -5.54 -2.10
C HIS A 113 -6.52 -6.42 -2.89
N VAL A 114 -6.92 -7.66 -3.17
CA VAL A 114 -6.21 -8.59 -4.04
C VAL A 114 -6.95 -8.57 -5.37
N PRO A 115 -6.30 -8.20 -6.49
CA PRO A 115 -6.96 -8.30 -7.79
C PRO A 115 -7.50 -9.73 -7.95
N PRO A 116 -8.72 -9.90 -8.52
CA PRO A 116 -9.25 -11.22 -8.75
C PRO A 116 -8.20 -12.05 -9.48
N LEU A 117 -8.07 -13.33 -9.13
CA LEU A 117 -7.12 -14.29 -9.71
C LEU A 117 -7.40 -14.49 -11.22
N SER A 118 -7.23 -13.45 -12.01
CA SER A 118 -7.03 -13.45 -13.45
C SER A 118 -5.55 -13.73 -13.70
N VAL A 119 -5.06 -14.82 -13.13
CA VAL A 119 -3.66 -15.25 -13.34
C VAL A 119 -3.49 -15.81 -14.77
N THR A 120 -4.57 -16.09 -15.49
CA THR A 120 -4.56 -16.65 -16.85
C THR A 120 -4.92 -15.63 -17.95
N ALA A 121 -5.85 -14.69 -17.73
CA ALA A 121 -6.39 -13.86 -18.82
C ALA A 121 -5.52 -12.64 -19.22
N THR A 122 -4.57 -12.21 -18.39
CA THR A 122 -3.65 -11.10 -18.72
C THR A 122 -2.35 -11.62 -19.35
N TRP A 123 -1.83 -12.74 -18.86
CA TRP A 123 -0.67 -13.44 -19.45
C TRP A 123 -0.96 -13.99 -20.86
N LEU A 124 -2.20 -14.44 -21.11
CA LEU A 124 -2.63 -14.88 -22.44
C LEU A 124 -2.74 -13.69 -23.42
N ARG A 125 -3.17 -12.52 -22.95
CA ARG A 125 -3.25 -11.28 -23.77
C ARG A 125 -1.88 -10.67 -24.09
N SER A 126 -0.89 -10.80 -23.22
CA SER A 126 0.47 -10.32 -23.50
C SER A 126 1.26 -11.24 -24.43
N ARG A 127 0.89 -12.51 -24.58
CA ARG A 127 1.49 -13.43 -25.58
C ARG A 127 0.85 -13.34 -26.97
N LEU A 128 -0.38 -12.85 -27.07
CA LEU A 128 -1.14 -12.78 -28.32
C LEU A 128 -1.12 -11.39 -28.98
N SER A 129 -0.45 -10.39 -28.41
CA SER A 129 -0.21 -9.12 -29.11
C SER A 129 1.04 -9.26 -29.97
N PRO A 130 0.93 -9.33 -31.31
CA PRO A 130 2.10 -9.36 -32.18
C PRO A 130 2.85 -8.05 -31.99
N ARG A 131 4.14 -8.11 -31.65
CA ARG A 131 5.03 -6.97 -31.82
C ARG A 131 4.98 -6.58 -33.29
N ARG A 132 4.38 -5.43 -33.60
CA ARG A 132 4.51 -4.81 -34.92
C ARG A 132 5.96 -4.35 -35.03
N PRO A 133 6.79 -4.91 -35.93
CA PRO A 133 8.16 -4.44 -36.09
C PRO A 133 8.13 -3.00 -36.58
N GLU A 134 8.84 -2.11 -35.88
CA GLU A 134 9.15 -0.78 -36.40
C GLU A 134 9.99 -0.96 -37.66
N ALA A 135 9.35 -0.80 -38.81
CA ALA A 135 10.02 -0.68 -40.09
C ALA A 135 10.92 0.57 -40.02
N GLY A 136 12.23 0.33 -40.09
CA GLY A 136 13.23 1.36 -40.06
C GLY A 136 12.99 2.44 -41.13
N ARG A 137 13.29 3.67 -40.76
CA ARG A 137 13.69 4.70 -41.73
C ARG A 137 15.11 5.13 -41.38
N ARG A 138 16.06 4.51 -42.08
CA ARG A 138 17.36 5.12 -42.34
C ARG A 138 17.14 6.37 -43.23
N ALA A 139 17.85 7.42 -42.86
CA ALA A 139 18.34 8.58 -43.59
C ALA A 139 17.85 8.86 -45.03
N LEU A 140 17.49 10.11 -45.28
CA LEU A 140 17.77 10.80 -46.55
C LEU A 140 18.12 12.27 -46.28
N ALA A 141 19.29 12.64 -46.84
CA ALA A 141 19.80 13.95 -47.26
C ALA A 141 19.80 15.13 -46.26
#